data_AF-A0A914PTZ4-F1
#
_entry.id   AF-A0A914PTZ4-F1
#
_cell.length_a   1.000
_cell.length_b   1.000
_cell.length_c   1.000
_cell.angle_alpha   90.00
_cell.angle_beta   90.00
_cell.angle_gamma   90.00
#
_symmetry.space_group_name_H-M   'P 1'
#
loop_
_entity.id
_entity.type
_entity.pdbx_description
1 polymer ?
#
loop_
_entity_poly.entity_id
_entity_poly.type
_entity_poly.pdbx_seq_one_letter_code
_entity_poly.pdbx_strand_id
1 'polypeptide(L)'
;MVANIGPASYNFEETLSTLRYANRAKNIKNKPRINEDPKEAMLRQFQDEIARLKSILEKRTSSANRKRRKQNGLNENERSIEGNEDIDAEEYLREQQNKLEEERAALEQNAGMREEEKQRLLQSLEDRQKQLAREQEAQAAVAAKIKAMQTTKIASSKKD
;
A
#
# COMPACT_ATOMS: atom_id res chain seq x y z
N MET A 1 -11.76 -23.77 -5.55
CA MET A 1 -11.48 -24.67 -4.41
C MET A 1 -12.51 -25.79 -4.43
N VAL A 2 -12.06 -27.04 -4.26
CA VAL A 2 -12.94 -28.21 -4.09
C VAL A 2 -12.67 -28.78 -2.70
N ALA A 3 -13.73 -29.10 -1.96
CA ALA A 3 -13.63 -29.68 -0.63
C ALA A 3 -14.08 -31.15 -0.68
N ASN A 4 -13.17 -32.07 -0.35
CA ASN A 4 -13.44 -33.51 -0.31
C ASN A 4 -13.65 -33.94 1.14
N ILE A 5 -14.75 -34.66 1.39
CA ILE A 5 -15.13 -35.13 2.73
C ILE A 5 -15.59 -36.59 2.65
N GLY A 6 -15.41 -37.33 3.74
CA GLY A 6 -15.88 -38.71 3.87
C GLY A 6 -17.18 -38.78 4.69
N PRO A 7 -18.15 -39.63 4.32
CA PRO A 7 -19.46 -39.70 5.00
C PRO A 7 -19.43 -40.44 6.34
N ALA A 8 -18.30 -41.02 6.73
CA ALA A 8 -18.18 -41.81 7.95
C ALA A 8 -18.32 -40.96 9.21
N SER A 9 -19.04 -41.48 10.21
CA SER A 9 -19.37 -40.76 11.45
C SER A 9 -18.15 -40.34 12.28
N TYR A 10 -17.07 -41.12 12.24
CA TYR A 10 -15.83 -40.80 12.97
C TYR A 10 -15.06 -39.61 12.35
N ASN A 11 -15.36 -39.21 11.10
CA ASN A 11 -14.75 -38.06 10.43
C ASN A 11 -15.56 -36.77 10.60
N PHE A 12 -16.57 -36.76 11.47
CA PHE A 12 -17.51 -35.65 11.60
C PHE A 12 -16.80 -34.31 11.92
N GLU A 13 -15.84 -34.33 12.85
CA GLU A 13 -15.11 -33.12 13.27
C GLU A 13 -14.26 -32.52 12.14
N GLU A 14 -13.50 -33.36 11.44
CA GLU A 14 -12.68 -32.95 10.29
C GLU A 14 -13.53 -32.49 9.10
N THR A 15 -14.65 -33.17 8.87
CA THR A 15 -15.63 -32.81 7.84
C THR A 15 -16.21 -31.43 8.12
N LEU A 16 -16.60 -31.16 9.37
CA LEU A 16 -17.12 -29.86 9.79
C LEU A 16 -16.09 -28.74 9.62
N SER A 17 -14.84 -29.00 10.00
CA SER A 17 -13.73 -28.05 9.85
C SER A 17 -13.45 -27.71 8.37
N THR A 18 -13.45 -28.73 7.51
CA THR A 18 -13.29 -28.58 6.06
C THR A 18 -14.43 -27.78 5.44
N LEU A 19 -15.68 -28.07 5.80
CA LEU A 19 -16.86 -27.34 5.32
C LEU A 19 -16.86 -25.88 5.77
N ARG A 20 -16.46 -25.60 7.02
CA ARG A 20 -16.30 -24.23 7.53
C ARG A 20 -15.23 -23.46 6.75
N TYR A 21 -14.12 -24.11 6.42
CA TYR A 21 -13.09 -23.50 5.56
C TYR A 21 -13.62 -23.23 4.15
N ALA A 22 -14.32 -24.19 3.54
CA ALA A 22 -14.93 -24.04 2.22
C ALA A 22 -15.94 -22.89 2.18
N ASN A 23 -16.75 -22.73 3.24
CA ASN A 23 -17.69 -21.61 3.35
C ASN A 23 -16.96 -20.26 3.38
N ARG A 24 -15.89 -20.14 4.17
CA ARG A 24 -15.05 -18.92 4.19
C ARG A 24 -14.43 -18.65 2.82
N ALA A 25 -13.88 -19.67 2.17
CA ALA A 25 -13.25 -19.55 0.86
C ALA A 25 -14.24 -19.13 -0.24
N LYS A 26 -15.51 -19.57 -0.17
CA LYS A 26 -16.59 -19.15 -1.09
C LYS A 26 -16.82 -17.64 -1.05
N ASN A 27 -16.61 -17.01 0.10
CA ASN A 27 -16.86 -15.58 0.29
C ASN A 27 -15.68 -14.69 -0.17
N ILE A 28 -14.55 -15.29 -0.58
CA ILE A 28 -13.40 -14.54 -1.09
C ILE A 28 -13.70 -14.04 -2.50
N LYS A 29 -13.79 -12.72 -2.68
CA LYS A 29 -14.02 -12.08 -3.97
C LYS A 29 -12.70 -11.66 -4.60
N ASN A 30 -12.24 -12.42 -5.59
CA ASN A 30 -11.09 -12.04 -6.40
C ASN A 30 -11.51 -11.14 -7.57
N LYS A 31 -10.64 -10.19 -7.94
CA LYS A 31 -10.77 -9.39 -9.16
C LYS A 31 -9.80 -9.94 -10.21
N PRO A 32 -10.24 -10.83 -11.12
CA PRO A 32 -9.35 -11.37 -12.14
C PRO A 32 -8.87 -10.24 -13.05
N ARG A 33 -7.57 -10.23 -13.34
CA ARG A 33 -6.95 -9.33 -14.31
C ARG A 33 -6.31 -10.17 -15.40
N ILE A 34 -6.36 -9.67 -16.63
CA ILE A 34 -5.59 -10.26 -17.73
C ILE A 34 -4.12 -9.99 -17.40
N ASN A 35 -3.33 -11.06 -17.31
CA ASN A 35 -1.89 -10.93 -17.17
C ASN A 35 -1.33 -10.56 -18.54
N GLU A 36 -1.20 -9.26 -18.80
CA GLU A 36 -0.47 -8.72 -19.95
C GLU A 36 1.04 -8.68 -19.64
N ASP A 37 1.89 -8.80 -20.65
CA ASP A 37 3.33 -8.60 -20.48
C ASP A 37 3.56 -7.16 -19.97
N PRO A 38 4.38 -6.94 -18.93
CA PRO A 38 4.67 -5.59 -18.43
C PRO A 38 5.14 -4.63 -19.54
N LYS A 39 5.80 -5.13 -20.59
CA LYS A 39 6.21 -4.32 -21.74
C LYS A 39 5.01 -3.89 -22.60
N GLU A 40 4.08 -4.79 -22.88
CA GLU A 40 2.88 -4.49 -23.67
C GLU A 40 1.93 -3.55 -22.93
N ALA A 41 1.75 -3.77 -21.62
CA ALA A 41 0.96 -2.89 -20.76
C ALA A 41 1.54 -1.46 -20.75
N MET A 42 2.87 -1.34 -20.67
CA MET A 42 3.56 -0.04 -20.69
C MET A 42 3.45 0.65 -22.06
N LEU A 43 3.64 -0.10 -23.16
CA LEU A 43 3.45 0.40 -24.52
C LEU A 43 2.03 0.94 -24.73
N ARG A 44 1.01 0.22 -24.25
CA ARG A 44 -0.39 0.64 -24.32
C ARG A 44 -0.63 1.93 -23.53
N GLN A 45 -0.14 2.01 -22.30
CA GLN A 45 -0.26 3.22 -21.48
C GLN A 45 0.42 4.43 -22.15
N PHE A 46 1.61 4.23 -22.74
CA PHE A 46 2.28 5.29 -23.48
C PHE A 46 1.51 5.72 -24.72
N GLN A 47 0.93 4.78 -25.47
CA GLN A 47 0.08 5.12 -26.62
C GLN A 47 -1.16 5.92 -26.19
N ASP A 48 -1.83 5.51 -25.12
CA ASP A 48 -3.00 6.21 -24.58
C ASP A 48 -2.65 7.62 -24.10
N GLU A 49 -1.51 7.79 -23.43
CA GLU A 49 -1.04 9.09 -22.96
C GLU A 49 -0.60 9.99 -24.12
N ILE A 50 0.08 9.45 -25.14
CA ILE A 50 0.41 10.19 -26.37
C ILE A 50 -0.87 10.67 -27.05
N ALA A 51 -1.89 9.81 -27.15
CA ALA A 51 -3.17 10.19 -27.75
C ALA A 51 -3.88 11.29 -26.94
N ARG A 52 -3.89 11.17 -25.61
CA ARG A 52 -4.42 12.20 -24.70
C ARG A 52 -3.72 13.53 -24.89
N LEU A 53 -2.39 13.56 -24.84
CA LEU A 53 -1.59 14.78 -24.97
C LEU A 53 -1.77 15.43 -26.35
N LYS A 54 -1.79 14.63 -27.43
CA LYS A 54 -2.09 15.14 -28.78
C LYS A 54 -3.46 15.83 -28.83
N SER A 55 -4.48 15.23 -28.22
CA SER A 55 -5.83 15.83 -28.18
C SER A 55 -5.86 17.16 -27.42
N ILE A 56 -5.06 17.31 -26.36
CA ILE A 56 -4.96 18.54 -25.57
C ILE A 56 -4.25 19.63 -26.39
N LEU A 57 -3.16 19.28 -27.08
CA LEU A 57 -2.44 20.21 -27.96
C LEU A 57 -3.31 20.67 -29.13
N GLU A 58 -4.08 19.77 -29.74
CA GLU A 58 -5.02 20.11 -30.81
C GLU A 58 -6.11 21.08 -30.32
N LYS A 59 -6.67 20.84 -29.13
CA LYS A 59 -7.63 21.78 -28.52
C LYS A 59 -7.01 23.15 -28.21
N ARG A 60 -5.77 23.20 -27.72
CA ARG A 60 -5.04 24.45 -27.42
C ARG A 60 -4.66 25.23 -28.69
N THR A 61 -4.21 24.55 -29.73
CA THR A 61 -3.89 25.19 -31.01
C THR A 61 -5.14 25.75 -31.68
N SER A 62 -6.25 25.00 -31.62
CA SER A 62 -7.56 25.44 -32.10
C SER A 62 -8.08 26.70 -31.39
N SER A 63 -7.90 26.79 -30.06
CA SER A 63 -8.33 27.96 -29.28
C SER A 63 -7.40 29.16 -29.48
N ALA A 64 -6.09 28.95 -29.62
CA ALA A 64 -5.13 30.01 -29.96
C ALA A 64 -5.40 30.60 -31.35
N ASN A 65 -5.71 29.78 -32.36
CA ASN A 65 -6.06 30.26 -33.71
C ASN A 65 -7.39 31.02 -33.75
N ARG A 66 -8.38 30.65 -32.93
CA ARG A 66 -9.61 31.45 -32.77
C ARG A 66 -9.35 32.81 -32.12
N LYS A 67 -8.51 32.88 -31.08
CA LYS A 67 -8.13 34.16 -30.45
C LYS A 67 -7.39 35.08 -31.44
N ARG A 68 -6.44 34.56 -32.22
CA ARG A 68 -5.71 35.34 -33.25
C ARG A 68 -6.62 35.86 -34.36
N ARG A 69 -7.58 35.06 -34.86
CA ARG A 69 -8.56 35.53 -35.86
C ARG A 69 -9.52 36.59 -35.31
N LYS A 70 -9.84 36.55 -34.01
CA LYS A 70 -10.69 37.58 -33.37
C LYS A 70 -9.91 38.89 -33.14
N GLN A 71 -8.61 38.81 -32.87
CA GLN A 71 -7.74 39.97 -32.67
C GLN A 71 -7.40 40.70 -33.99
N ASN A 72 -7.21 39.97 -35.10
CA ASN A 72 -6.97 40.57 -36.42
C ASN A 72 -8.20 41.23 -37.07
N GLY A 73 -9.40 41.07 -36.51
CA GLY A 73 -10.64 41.69 -37.01
C GLY A 73 -11.10 42.94 -36.26
N LEU A 74 -10.33 43.39 -35.25
CA LEU A 74 -10.72 44.48 -34.33
C LEU A 74 -9.68 45.60 -34.23
N ASN A 75 -8.72 45.68 -35.16
CA ASN A 75 -7.72 46.74 -35.18
C ASN A 75 -8.17 47.94 -36.02
N GLU A 76 -9.19 48.66 -35.56
CA GLU A 76 -9.27 50.13 -35.67
C GLU A 76 -10.03 50.66 -34.45
N ASN A 77 -9.32 51.49 -33.67
CA ASN A 77 -9.74 52.29 -32.51
C ASN A 77 -9.58 51.74 -31.08
N GLU A 78 -9.02 52.64 -30.25
CA GLU A 78 -8.93 52.68 -28.78
C GLU A 78 -7.82 51.80 -28.17
N ARG A 79 -6.59 52.32 -28.00
CA ARG A 79 -6.11 53.16 -26.88
C ARG A 79 -6.76 52.84 -25.52
N SER A 80 -5.86 52.60 -24.56
CA SER A 80 -5.99 52.69 -23.09
C SER A 80 -6.93 51.70 -22.39
N ILE A 81 -6.38 50.57 -21.94
CA ILE A 81 -6.70 49.97 -20.63
C ILE A 81 -5.43 49.29 -20.09
N GLU A 82 -4.53 50.06 -19.46
CA GLU A 82 -3.59 49.52 -18.47
C GLU A 82 -4.25 49.69 -17.11
N GLY A 83 -4.48 48.58 -16.41
CA GLY A 83 -5.03 48.59 -15.04
C GLY A 83 -6.16 47.60 -14.88
N ASN A 84 -5.82 46.34 -14.57
CA ASN A 84 -6.60 45.41 -13.72
C ASN A 84 -6.06 43.95 -13.71
N GLU A 85 -5.00 43.60 -14.45
CA GLU A 85 -4.51 42.20 -14.48
C GLU A 85 -3.56 41.83 -13.32
N ASP A 86 -3.01 42.81 -12.58
CA ASP A 86 -2.04 42.53 -11.50
C ASP A 86 -2.68 42.01 -10.20
N ILE A 87 -3.96 42.33 -9.96
CA ILE A 87 -4.65 41.95 -8.71
C ILE A 87 -5.01 40.44 -8.70
N ASP A 88 -5.26 39.83 -9.88
CA ASP A 88 -5.63 38.41 -10.03
C ASP A 88 -4.38 37.48 -10.00
N ALA A 89 -3.22 37.97 -10.46
CA ALA A 89 -1.99 37.19 -10.45
C ALA A 89 -1.41 37.00 -9.04
N GLU A 90 -1.50 38.01 -8.18
CA GLU A 90 -0.96 37.97 -6.82
C GLU A 90 -1.81 37.10 -5.88
N GLU A 91 -3.14 37.15 -6.01
CA GLU A 91 -4.05 36.25 -5.30
C GLU A 91 -3.86 34.79 -5.71
N TYR A 92 -3.69 34.52 -7.02
CA TYR A 92 -3.39 33.18 -7.54
C TYR A 92 -2.05 32.62 -7.05
N LEU A 93 -0.99 33.46 -7.00
CA LEU A 93 0.30 33.05 -6.43
C LEU A 93 0.19 32.69 -4.96
N ARG A 94 -0.61 33.47 -4.21
CA ARG A 94 -0.81 33.26 -2.77
C ARG A 94 -1.61 31.99 -2.49
N GLU A 95 -2.64 31.69 -3.27
CA GLU A 95 -3.36 30.41 -3.18
C GLU A 95 -2.45 29.20 -3.47
N GLN A 96 -1.56 29.31 -4.47
CA GLN A 96 -0.61 28.24 -4.79
C GLN A 96 0.41 28.02 -3.67
N GLN A 97 0.90 29.09 -3.05
CA GLN A 97 1.78 29.01 -1.89
C GLN A 97 1.09 28.35 -0.70
N ASN A 98 -0.15 28.73 -0.39
CA ASN A 98 -0.93 28.12 0.69
C ASN A 98 -1.17 26.63 0.45
N LYS A 99 -1.52 26.23 -0.78
CA LYS A 99 -1.70 24.80 -1.14
C LYS A 99 -0.42 23.99 -0.99
N LEU A 100 0.72 24.54 -1.42
CA LEU A 100 2.02 23.91 -1.25
C LEU A 100 2.39 23.75 0.22
N GLU A 101 2.08 24.74 1.05
CA GLU A 101 2.36 24.71 2.48
C GLU A 101 1.48 23.69 3.21
N GLU A 102 0.19 23.61 2.88
CA GLU A 102 -0.72 22.57 3.37
C GLU A 102 -0.27 21.16 2.97
N GLU A 103 0.12 20.96 1.71
CA GLU A 103 0.62 19.67 1.21
C GLU A 103 1.91 19.26 1.93
N ARG A 104 2.81 20.23 2.16
CA ARG A 104 4.07 19.99 2.87
C ARG A 104 3.85 19.64 4.34
N ALA A 105 2.93 20.34 5.02
CA ALA A 105 2.54 20.03 6.39
C ALA A 105 1.88 18.65 6.51
N ALA A 106 1.03 18.27 5.56
CA ALA A 106 0.41 16.95 5.51
C ALA A 106 1.44 15.83 5.28
N LEU A 107 2.45 16.07 4.44
CA LEU A 107 3.56 15.13 4.23
C LEU A 107 4.43 14.97 5.48
N GLU A 108 4.74 16.06 6.16
CA GLU A 108 5.54 16.05 7.39
C GLU A 108 4.80 15.34 8.53
N GLN A 109 3.51 15.60 8.70
CA GLN A 109 2.66 14.89 9.68
C GLN A 109 2.61 13.39 9.37
N ASN A 110 2.40 13.00 8.11
CA ASN A 110 2.38 11.59 7.71
C ASN A 110 3.75 10.91 7.89
N ALA A 111 4.85 11.63 7.65
CA ALA A 111 6.20 11.12 7.86
C ALA A 111 6.48 10.90 9.36
N GLY A 112 6.12 11.87 10.21
CA GLY A 112 6.25 11.76 11.66
C GLY A 112 5.46 10.58 12.23
N MET A 113 4.20 10.41 11.81
CA MET A 113 3.38 9.26 12.22
C MET A 113 4.01 7.92 11.83
N ARG A 114 4.62 7.82 10.64
CA ARG A 114 5.33 6.60 10.21
C ARG A 114 6.58 6.33 11.01
N GLU A 115 7.33 7.37 11.37
CA GLU A 115 8.54 7.21 12.19
C GLU A 115 8.19 6.73 13.61
N GLU A 116 7.14 7.30 14.22
CA GLU A 116 6.64 6.85 15.52
C GLU A 116 6.17 5.40 15.49
N GLU A 117 5.37 5.01 14.49
CA GLU A 117 4.93 3.62 14.33
C GLU A 117 6.10 2.66 14.13
N LYS A 118 7.09 3.05 13.31
CA LYS A 118 8.31 2.27 13.09
C LYS A 118 9.09 2.08 14.40
N GLN A 119 9.24 3.13 15.20
CA GLN A 119 9.92 3.05 16.49
C GLN A 119 9.20 2.11 17.47
N ARG A 120 7.87 2.21 17.56
CA ARG A 120 7.05 1.30 18.39
C ARG A 120 7.19 -0.15 17.95
N LEU A 121 7.20 -0.40 16.63
CA LEU A 121 7.36 -1.76 16.10
C LEU A 121 8.75 -2.33 16.43
N LEU A 122 9.80 -1.52 16.32
CA LEU A 122 11.16 -1.92 16.68
C LEU A 122 11.28 -2.26 18.17
N GLN A 123 10.70 -1.45 19.06
CA GLN A 123 10.66 -1.74 20.50
C GLN A 123 9.93 -3.06 20.78
N SER A 124 8.77 -3.27 20.17
CA SER A 124 8.00 -4.51 20.34
C SER A 124 8.77 -5.75 19.86
N LEU A 125 9.52 -5.64 18.76
CA LEU A 125 10.39 -6.71 18.27
C LEU A 125 11.53 -7.00 19.24
N GLU A 126 12.16 -5.97 19.79
CA GLU A 126 13.25 -6.12 20.76
C GLU A 126 12.77 -6.80 22.05
N ASP A 127 11.62 -6.39 22.57
CA ASP A 127 11.00 -7.01 23.74
C ASP A 127 10.64 -8.48 23.47
N ARG A 128 10.12 -8.78 22.28
CA ARG A 128 9.79 -10.14 21.90
C ARG A 128 11.04 -11.02 21.79
N GLN A 129 12.14 -10.49 21.24
CA GLN A 129 13.42 -11.21 21.21
C GLN A 129 13.95 -11.49 22.61
N LYS A 130 13.87 -10.53 23.53
CA LYS A 130 14.26 -10.73 24.94
C LYS A 130 13.40 -11.80 25.63
N GLN A 131 12.09 -11.81 25.37
CA GLN A 131 11.19 -12.85 25.87
C GLN A 131 11.58 -14.24 25.36
N LEU A 132 11.81 -14.38 24.06
CA LEU A 132 12.20 -15.64 23.44
C LEU A 132 13.55 -16.14 23.98
N ALA A 133 14.52 -15.25 24.20
CA ALA A 133 15.80 -15.63 24.80
C ALA A 133 15.61 -16.20 26.21
N ARG A 134 14.81 -15.54 27.06
CA ARG A 134 14.49 -16.03 28.41
C ARG A 134 13.75 -17.37 28.38
N GLU A 135 12.80 -17.53 27.46
CA GLU A 135 12.09 -18.80 27.28
C GLU A 135 13.03 -19.92 26.83
N GLN A 136 13.95 -19.65 25.91
CA GLN A 136 14.96 -20.62 25.47
C GLN A 136 15.91 -21.03 26.60
N GLU A 137 16.38 -20.08 27.41
CA GLU A 137 17.20 -20.37 28.60
C GLU A 137 16.43 -21.23 29.61
N ALA A 138 15.17 -20.89 29.89
CA ALA A 138 14.32 -21.67 30.78
C ALA A 138 14.07 -23.10 30.24
N GLN A 139 13.80 -23.25 28.95
CA GLN A 139 13.64 -24.55 28.30
C GLN A 139 14.92 -25.38 28.37
N ALA A 140 16.08 -24.76 28.12
CA ALA A 140 17.38 -25.43 28.22
C ALA A 140 17.66 -25.92 29.65
N ALA A 141 17.35 -25.11 30.66
CA ALA A 141 17.49 -25.49 32.06
C ALA A 141 16.58 -26.68 32.44
N VAL A 142 15.33 -26.66 32.00
CA VAL A 142 14.38 -27.77 32.22
C VAL A 142 14.86 -29.03 31.50
N ALA A 143 15.29 -28.93 30.24
CA ALA A 143 15.80 -30.05 29.47
C ALA A 143 17.06 -30.67 30.12
N ALA A 144 17.98 -29.84 30.62
CA ALA A 144 19.16 -30.31 31.35
C ALA A 144 18.76 -31.06 32.64
N LYS A 145 17.76 -30.56 33.38
CA LYS A 145 17.24 -31.20 34.59
C LYS A 145 16.58 -32.55 34.31
N ILE A 146 15.79 -32.64 33.23
CA ILE A 146 15.20 -33.90 32.77
C ILE A 146 16.30 -34.91 32.40
N LYS A 147 17.31 -34.48 31.64
CA LYS A 147 18.43 -35.33 31.23
C LYS A 147 19.21 -35.87 32.45
N ALA A 148 19.46 -35.04 33.45
CA ALA A 148 20.10 -35.44 34.70
C ALA A 148 19.24 -36.43 35.53
N MET A 149 17.91 -36.27 35.51
CA MET A 149 17.00 -37.21 36.18
C MET A 149 16.93 -38.57 35.46
N GLN A 150 17.01 -38.57 34.13
CA GLN A 150 17.07 -39.79 33.33
C GLN A 150 18.38 -40.56 33.56
N THR A 151 19.53 -39.88 33.58
CA THR A 151 20.82 -40.54 33.82
C THR A 151 20.92 -41.11 35.23
N THR A 152 20.41 -40.41 36.25
CA THR A 152 20.36 -40.93 37.63
C THR A 152 19.45 -42.14 37.77
N LYS A 153 18.27 -42.16 37.12
CA LYS A 153 17.38 -43.35 37.07
C LYS A 153 18.03 -44.56 36.37
N ILE A 154 18.77 -44.33 35.30
CA ILE A 154 19.49 -45.41 34.57
C ILE A 154 20.64 -45.95 35.43
N ALA A 155 21.33 -45.08 36.19
CA ALA A 155 22.40 -45.50 37.10
C ALA A 155 21.89 -46.30 38.31
N SER A 156 20.69 -46.00 38.83
CA SER A 156 20.07 -46.80 39.90
C SER A 156 19.54 -48.14 39.38
N SER A 157 19.00 -48.21 38.16
CA SER A 157 18.49 -49.45 37.55
C SER A 157 19.58 -50.46 37.16
N LYS A 158 20.85 -50.08 37.14
CA LYS A 158 21.99 -50.98 36.83
C LYS A 158 22.69 -51.55 38.08
N LYS A 159 22.23 -51.19 39.28
CA LYS A 159 22.82 -51.61 40.57
C LYS A 159 22.02 -52.70 41.30
N ASP A 160 20.87 -53.09 40.77
CA ASP A 160 20.08 -54.26 41.17
C ASP A 160 20.26 -55.39 40.14
#